data_AF-A0ABD2LLX8-F1
#
_entry.id   AF-A0ABD2LLX8-F1
#
_cell.length_a   1.000
_cell.length_b   1.000
_cell.length_c   1.000
_cell.angle_alpha   90.00
_cell.angle_beta   90.00
_cell.angle_gamma   90.00
#
_symmetry.space_group_name_H-M   'P 1'
#
loop_
_entity.id
_entity.type
_entity.pdbx_description
1 polymer ?
#
loop_
_entity_poly.entity_id
_entity_poly.type
_entity_poly.pdbx_seq_one_letter_code
_entity_poly.pdbx_strand_id
1 'polypeptide(L)' 'MYRGDRICLRGIASQEGDSGSAVLASNGTDYVQIAVSSYVKCQSSAPGASYAIYSRIDAKWLEKISGIRCNG' A
#
# COMPACT_ATOMS: atom_id res chain seq x y z
N MET A 1 -10.52 13.17 6.03
CA MET A 1 -9.05 13.07 5.89
C MET A 1 -8.56 12.15 7.00
N TYR A 2 -8.46 10.84 6.73
CA TYR A 2 -8.17 9.83 7.75
C TYR A 2 -6.64 9.67 7.89
N ARG A 3 -6.12 9.88 9.10
CA ARG A 3 -4.68 9.90 9.41
C ARG A 3 -4.11 8.50 9.75
N GLY A 4 -4.85 7.42 9.52
CA GLY A 4 -4.46 6.03 9.82
C GLY A 4 -4.17 5.13 8.60
N ASP A 5 -4.25 5.64 7.37
CA ASP A 5 -4.39 4.81 6.16
C ASP A 5 -3.06 4.49 5.45
N ARG A 6 -1.93 4.64 6.14
CA ARG A 6 -0.61 4.55 5.51
C ARG A 6 0.18 3.37 6.03
N ILE A 7 0.75 2.61 5.10
CA ILE A 7 1.69 1.53 5.39
C ILE A 7 3.08 1.99 4.92
N CYS A 8 4.09 1.76 5.75
CA CYS A 8 5.49 1.98 5.41
C CYS A 8 6.16 0.61 5.32
N LEU A 9 6.67 0.25 4.15
CA LEU A 9 7.47 -0.97 3.97
C LEU A 9 8.94 -0.59 3.87
N ARG A 10 9.79 -1.26 4.65
CA ARG A 10 11.24 -1.06 4.63
C ARG A 10 11.84 -2.08 3.66
N GLY A 11 12.25 -1.62 2.48
CA GLY A 11 12.91 -2.43 1.46
C GLY A 11 14.13 -1.71 0.87
N ILE A 12 15.17 -2.49 0.54
CA ILE A 12 16.45 -2.01 -0.03
C ILE A 12 16.24 -1.33 -1.39
N ALA A 13 15.11 -1.59 -2.04
CA ALA A 13 14.65 -0.94 -3.26
C ALA A 13 13.39 -0.10 -2.97
N SER A 14 13.56 0.96 -2.19
CA SER A 14 12.52 1.94 -1.84
C SER A 14 11.91 2.72 -3.02
N GLN A 15 12.22 2.33 -4.25
CA GLN A 15 11.74 2.91 -5.51
C GLN A 15 10.97 1.89 -6.36
N GLU A 16 10.65 0.70 -5.83
CA GLU A 16 9.88 -0.28 -6.59
C GLU A 16 8.39 0.05 -6.60
N GLY A 17 7.86 0.27 -7.81
CA GLY A 17 6.45 0.48 -8.11
C GLY A 17 6.10 1.91 -8.49
N ASP A 18 5.48 2.08 -9.65
CA ASP A 18 4.87 3.35 -10.07
C ASP A 18 3.63 3.66 -9.24
N SER A 19 3.28 4.95 -9.13
CA SER A 19 2.05 5.41 -8.48
C SER A 19 0.84 4.59 -8.95
N GLY A 20 0.10 3.99 -8.02
CA GLY A 20 -1.05 3.14 -8.32
C GLY A 20 -0.76 1.64 -8.39
N SER A 21 0.50 1.20 -8.29
CA SER A 21 0.86 -0.23 -8.29
C SER A 21 0.28 -0.98 -7.09
N ALA A 22 -0.09 -2.25 -7.30
CA ALA A 22 -0.61 -3.11 -6.24
C ALA A 22 0.50 -3.60 -5.29
N VAL A 23 0.25 -3.53 -3.99
CA VAL A 23 1.07 -4.19 -2.96
C VAL A 23 0.38 -5.47 -2.55
N LEU A 24 1.03 -6.60 -2.79
CA LEU A 24 0.49 -7.93 -2.51
C LEU A 24 1.17 -8.55 -1.29
N ALA A 25 0.42 -9.32 -0.51
CA ALA A 25 0.93 -10.21 0.52
C ALA A 25 0.34 -11.60 0.34
N SER A 26 1.15 -12.65 0.54
CA SER A 26 0.65 -14.01 0.54
C SER A 26 0.02 -14.35 1.90
N ASN A 27 -1.14 -15.00 1.89
CA ASN A 27 -1.74 -15.60 3.09
C ASN A 27 -1.41 -17.11 3.23
N GLY A 28 -0.49 -17.64 2.42
CA GLY A 28 -0.14 -19.06 2.35
C GLY A 28 -0.87 -19.84 1.24
N THR A 29 -1.96 -19.30 0.71
CA THR A 29 -2.76 -19.93 -0.37
C THR A 29 -2.87 -19.00 -1.58
N ASP A 30 -3.18 -17.73 -1.32
CA ASP A 30 -3.43 -16.70 -2.33
C ASP A 30 -2.54 -15.48 -2.11
N TYR A 31 -2.40 -14.67 -3.14
CA TYR A 31 -1.88 -13.31 -3.02
C TYR A 31 -3.05 -12.34 -2.86
N VAL A 32 -3.04 -11.62 -1.75
CA VAL A 32 -4.05 -10.61 -1.42
C VAL A 32 -3.45 -9.24 -1.58
N GLN A 33 -4.15 -8.36 -2.30
CA GLN A 33 -3.76 -6.96 -2.35
C GLN A 33 -4.08 -6.26 -1.03
N ILE A 34 -3.05 -5.70 -0.39
CA ILE A 34 -3.17 -5.07 0.94
C ILE A 34 -3.02 -3.55 0.90
N ALA A 35 -2.42 -3.01 -0.16
CA ALA A 35 -2.21 -1.58 -0.32
C ALA A 35 -2.00 -1.21 -1.79
N VAL A 36 -1.94 0.10 -2.05
CA VAL A 36 -1.62 0.70 -3.34
C VAL A 36 -0.43 1.66 -3.16
N SER A 37 0.55 1.60 -4.06
CA SER A 37 1.67 2.55 -4.08
C SER A 37 1.15 3.97 -4.25
N SER A 38 1.47 4.84 -3.30
CA SER A 38 1.02 6.23 -3.32
C SER A 38 2.14 7.17 -3.75
N TYR A 39 3.19 7.27 -2.93
CA TYR A 39 4.37 8.07 -3.27
C TYR A 39 5.58 7.63 -2.46
N VAL A 40 6.76 7.86 -3.03
CA VAL A 40 8.03 7.64 -2.33
C VAL A 40 8.48 8.95 -1.71
N LYS A 41 8.84 8.93 -0.42
CA LYS A 41 9.55 10.05 0.19
C LYS A 41 11.03 9.71 0.22
N CYS A 42 11.75 10.13 -0.82
CA CYS A 42 13.21 10.11 -0.83
C CYS A 42 13.69 11.09 0.24
N GLN A 43 14.18 10.61 1.38
CA GLN A 43 14.95 11.46 2.28
C GLN A 43 16.30 11.73 1.62
N SER A 44 16.46 12.93 1.05
CA SER A 44 17.69 13.33 0.35
C SER A 44 18.89 13.51 1.28
N SER A 45 18.71 13.41 2.60
CA SER A 45 19.72 13.76 3.61
C SER A 45 20.28 12.58 4.43
N ALA A 46 19.85 11.35 4.19
CA ALA A 46 20.43 10.16 4.84
C ALA A 46 20.68 9.04 3.81
N PRO A 47 21.92 8.55 3.65
CA PRO A 47 22.20 7.42 2.77
C PRO A 47 21.46 6.18 3.29
N GLY A 48 20.56 5.61 2.48
CA GLY A 48 19.98 4.29 2.71
C GLY A 48 18.60 4.19 3.38
N ALA A 49 17.88 5.30 3.59
CA ALA A 49 16.54 5.26 4.20
C ALA A 49 15.47 6.01 3.39
N SER A 50 15.37 5.69 2.10
CA SER A 50 14.17 6.02 1.35
C SER A 50 13.05 5.07 1.79
N TYR A 51 11.84 5.58 1.98
CA TYR A 51 10.67 4.77 2.30
C TYR A 51 9.53 5.09 1.34
N ALA A 52 8.89 4.02 0.86
CA ALA A 52 7.67 4.12 0.09
C ALA A 52 6.48 4.19 1.05
N ILE A 53 5.55 5.09 0.75
CA ILE A 53 4.28 5.20 1.45
C ILE A 53 3.20 4.58 0.57
N TYR A 54 2.45 3.67 1.17
CA TYR A 54 1.36 2.97 0.52
C TYR A 54 0.02 3.36 1.14
N SER A 55 -1.00 3.51 0.32
CA SER A 55 -2.39 3.69 0.73
C SER A 55 -2.99 2.34 1.07
N ARG A 56 -3.37 2.14 2.33
CA ARG A 56 -4.01 0.91 2.79
C ARG A 56 -5.36 0.72 2.11
N ILE A 57 -5.68 -0.51 1.74
CA ILE A 57 -7.00 -0.87 1.25
C ILE A 57 -7.98 -1.01 2.44
N ASP A 58 -9.06 -0.23 2.40
CA ASP A 58 -10.20 -0.35 3.30
C ASP A 58 -11.34 -1.08 2.58
N ALA A 59 -11.62 -2.32 3.00
CA ALA A 59 -12.67 -3.15 2.43
C ALA A 59 -14.05 -2.48 2.49
N LYS A 60 -14.40 -1.81 3.60
CA LYS A 60 -15.73 -1.18 3.75
C LYS A 60 -15.90 0.00 2.80
N TRP A 61 -14.82 0.77 2.59
CA TRP A 61 -14.84 1.84 1.61
C TRP A 61 -14.96 1.29 0.18
N LEU A 62 -14.22 0.23 -0.15
CA LEU A 62 -14.31 -0.44 -1.45
C LEU A 62 -15.72 -0.99 -1.73
N GLU A 63 -16.34 -1.64 -0.75
CA GLU A 63 -17.72 -2.13 -0.89
C GLU A 63 -18.71 -0.99 -1.14
N LYS A 64 -18.55 0.12 -0.42
CA LYS A 64 -19.40 1.30 -0.59
C LYS A 64 -19.28 1.92 -1.98
N ILE A 65 -18.07 2.03 -2.55
CA ILE A 65 -17.87 2.68 -3.85
C ILE A 65 -18.18 1.77 -5.03
N SER A 66 -17.91 0.47 -4.90
CA SER A 66 -18.08 -0.50 -5.99
C SER A 66 -19.49 -1.06 -6.05
N GLY A 67 -20.24 -1.03 -4.94
CA GLY A 67 -21.51 -1.72 -4.79
C GLY A 67 -21.37 -3.25 -4.64
N ILE A 68 -20.15 -3.78 -4.70
CA ILE A 68 -19.85 -5.19 -4.47
C ILE A 68 -19.76 -5.41 -2.97
N ARG A 69 -20.41 -6.46 -2.45
CA ARG A 69 -20.30 -6.88 -1.06
C ARG A 69 -19.53 -8.19 -1.00
N CYS A 70 -18.49 -8.24 -0.18
CA CYS A 70 -17.83 -9.49 0.11
C CYS A 70 -18.59 -10.16 1.26
N ASN A 71 -19.31 -11.23 0.97
CA ASN A 71 -19.90 -12.05 2.03
C ASN A 71 -18.79 -12.88 2.68
N GLY A 72 -18.45 -12.55 3.93
CA GLY A 72 -17.54 -13.31 4.77
C GLY A 72 -18.27 -14.38 5.57
#